data_AF-A0A359F0B1-F1
#
_entry.id   AF-A0A359F0B1-F1
#
_cell.length_a   1.000
_cell.length_b   1.000
_cell.length_c   1.000
_cell.angle_alpha   90.00
_cell.angle_beta   90.00
_cell.angle_gamma   90.00
#
_symmetry.space_group_name_H-M   'P 1'
#
loop_
_entity.id
_entity.type
_entity.pdbx_description
1 polymer ?
#
loop_
_entity_poly.entity_id
_entity_poly.type
_entity_poly.pdbx_seq_one_letter_code
_entity_poly.pdbx_strand_id
1 'polypeptide(L)'
;MAVQTPVFEGPFDLLLHLILRDQVDLYDVSLTSIVDAYLATLAAMENLNLDVATEFLLIAATLVDMKARRLLPGSEDGDLDEEFALWEERDQLLARLLECKTFKDAAVVLNHMHDLASSGYPRLAGPDERFIDLAPDSLVGVTPMRLRDAYIRATAPKPIPTIDLFHVAPIRASVVEAVAELMDDLPRIGRITFRDLTAAFVDKLEIVVRFLAVLELFKQGLIDITQISNFGSITIEWTGGDSADAADLALVDMYEG
;
A
#
# COMPACT_ATOMS: atom_id res chain seq x y z
N MET A 1 2.36 -10.68 -16.67
CA MET A 1 2.13 -12.12 -16.92
C MET A 1 1.72 -12.70 -15.57
N ALA A 2 0.42 -12.68 -15.27
CA ALA A 2 -0.08 -13.12 -13.97
C ALA A 2 -0.17 -14.65 -13.97
N VAL A 3 0.55 -15.29 -13.05
CA VAL A 3 0.53 -16.74 -12.89
C VAL A 3 -0.66 -17.10 -12.04
N GLN A 4 -1.62 -17.81 -12.64
CA GLN A 4 -2.81 -18.31 -11.97
C GLN A 4 -2.39 -19.36 -10.93
N THR A 5 -2.65 -19.09 -9.65
CA THR A 5 -2.89 -20.17 -8.69
C THR A 5 -4.11 -20.92 -9.22
N PRO A 6 -4.21 -22.26 -9.16
CA PRO A 6 -5.24 -23.04 -9.87
C PRO A 6 -6.71 -22.69 -9.56
N VAL A 7 -6.99 -21.73 -8.66
CA VAL A 7 -8.35 -21.25 -8.35
C VAL A 7 -8.48 -19.70 -8.24
N PHE A 8 -7.42 -18.92 -7.99
CA PHE A 8 -7.54 -17.48 -7.67
C PHE A 8 -6.43 -16.60 -8.29
N GLU A 9 -6.79 -15.37 -8.67
CA GLU A 9 -5.87 -14.39 -9.30
C GLU A 9 -5.07 -13.54 -8.30
N GLY A 10 -5.29 -13.70 -6.99
CA GLY A 10 -4.57 -12.98 -5.94
C GLY A 10 -5.24 -13.07 -4.56
N PRO A 11 -4.65 -12.48 -3.51
CA PRO A 11 -5.15 -12.59 -2.14
C PRO A 11 -6.49 -11.89 -1.91
N PHE A 12 -6.72 -10.74 -2.57
CA PHE A 12 -8.00 -10.03 -2.52
C PHE A 12 -9.13 -10.82 -3.20
N ASP A 13 -8.82 -11.59 -4.24
CA ASP A 13 -9.79 -12.43 -4.92
C ASP A 13 -10.24 -13.59 -4.01
N LEU A 14 -9.29 -14.19 -3.29
CA LEU A 14 -9.60 -15.19 -2.27
C LEU A 14 -10.47 -14.59 -1.16
N LEU A 15 -10.13 -13.40 -0.64
CA LEU A 15 -10.93 -12.73 0.38
C LEU A 15 -12.36 -12.43 -0.11
N LEU A 16 -12.48 -11.92 -1.34
CA LEU A 16 -13.78 -11.65 -1.95
C LEU A 16 -14.59 -12.93 -2.10
N HIS A 17 -13.96 -14.03 -2.52
CA HIS A 17 -14.60 -15.34 -2.61
C HIS A 17 -15.10 -15.83 -1.24
N LEU A 18 -14.27 -15.73 -0.20
CA LEU A 18 -14.64 -16.15 1.16
C LEU A 18 -15.81 -15.34 1.72
N ILE A 19 -15.79 -14.02 1.51
CA ILE A 19 -16.88 -13.12 1.94
C ILE A 19 -18.18 -13.42 1.19
N LEU A 20 -18.12 -13.64 -0.12
CA LEU A 20 -19.30 -13.95 -0.93
C LEU A 20 -19.86 -15.36 -0.65
N ARG A 21 -19.00 -16.32 -0.29
CA ARG A 21 -19.41 -17.71 0.02
C ARG A 21 -20.24 -17.79 1.29
N ASP A 22 -19.90 -17.01 2.31
CA ASP A 22 -20.60 -17.06 3.60
C ASP A 22 -22.00 -16.41 3.56
N GLN A 23 -22.45 -15.85 2.42
CA GLN A 23 -23.82 -15.31 2.20
C GLN A 23 -24.34 -14.34 3.28
N VAL A 24 -23.44 -13.72 4.05
CA VAL A 24 -23.81 -12.70 5.02
C VAL A 24 -23.50 -11.34 4.42
N ASP A 25 -24.39 -10.37 4.61
CA ASP A 25 -24.20 -8.98 4.22
C ASP A 25 -22.77 -8.54 4.60
N LEU A 26 -22.06 -7.89 3.69
CA LEU A 26 -20.64 -7.51 3.84
C LEU A 26 -20.37 -6.77 5.18
N TYR A 27 -21.41 -6.16 5.74
CA TYR A 27 -21.44 -5.38 6.98
C TYR A 27 -21.57 -6.20 8.27
N ASP A 28 -22.01 -7.46 8.19
CA ASP A 28 -22.35 -8.31 9.34
C ASP A 28 -21.35 -9.49 9.53
N VAL A 29 -20.27 -9.52 8.74
CA VAL A 29 -19.28 -10.59 8.81
C VAL A 29 -18.34 -10.40 10.01
N SER A 30 -18.21 -11.45 10.82
CA SER A 30 -17.17 -11.51 11.85
C SER A 30 -15.81 -11.60 11.18
N LEU A 31 -15.01 -10.52 11.25
CA LEU A 31 -13.63 -10.47 10.72
C LEU A 31 -12.82 -11.71 11.10
N THR A 32 -13.00 -12.21 12.32
CA THR A 32 -12.35 -13.43 12.83
C THR A 32 -12.61 -14.66 11.96
N SER A 33 -13.84 -14.85 11.48
CA SER A 33 -14.21 -16.00 10.63
C SER A 33 -13.55 -15.93 9.25
N ILE A 34 -13.43 -14.73 8.67
CA ILE A 34 -12.76 -14.52 7.39
C ILE A 34 -11.27 -14.80 7.53
N VAL A 35 -10.63 -14.30 8.60
CA VAL A 35 -9.22 -14.52 8.88
C VAL A 35 -8.92 -16.03 9.01
N ASP A 36 -9.76 -16.76 9.75
CA ASP A 36 -9.59 -18.20 9.93
C ASP A 36 -9.79 -18.98 8.63
N ALA A 37 -10.81 -18.63 7.83
CA ALA A 37 -11.04 -19.24 6.53
C ALA A 37 -9.91 -18.93 5.54
N TYR A 38 -9.34 -17.72 5.59
CA TYR A 38 -8.22 -17.31 4.76
C TYR A 38 -6.97 -18.13 5.09
N LEU A 39 -6.59 -18.20 6.37
CA LEU A 39 -5.42 -18.98 6.83
C LEU A 39 -5.58 -20.48 6.56
N ALA A 40 -6.78 -21.03 6.74
CA ALA A 40 -7.06 -22.43 6.42
C ALA A 40 -6.89 -22.72 4.92
N THR A 41 -7.36 -21.82 4.07
CA THR A 41 -7.22 -21.97 2.61
C THR A 41 -5.77 -21.80 2.18
N LEU A 42 -5.03 -20.86 2.78
CA LEU A 42 -3.60 -20.66 2.56
C LEU A 42 -2.79 -21.92 2.95
N ALA A 43 -3.06 -22.50 4.11
CA ALA A 43 -2.39 -23.70 4.60
C ALA A 43 -2.66 -24.94 3.73
N ALA A 44 -3.83 -25.00 3.08
CA ALA A 44 -4.18 -26.06 2.13
C ALA A 44 -3.51 -25.91 0.76
N MET A 45 -2.88 -24.77 0.47
CA MET A 45 -2.14 -24.57 -0.78
C MET A 45 -0.72 -25.15 -0.66
N GLU A 46 -0.54 -26.40 -1.09
CA GLU A 46 0.75 -27.12 -0.98
C GLU A 46 1.85 -26.62 -1.96
N ASN A 47 1.51 -25.83 -2.99
CA ASN A 47 2.44 -25.40 -4.04
C ASN A 47 2.30 -23.90 -4.35
N LEU A 48 2.52 -23.05 -3.35
CA LEU A 48 2.61 -21.61 -3.57
C LEU A 48 3.90 -21.28 -4.31
N ASN A 49 3.77 -20.65 -5.48
CA ASN A 49 4.88 -20.06 -6.20
C ASN A 49 5.47 -18.94 -5.34
N LEU A 50 6.81 -18.89 -5.16
CA LEU A 50 7.45 -17.99 -4.19
C LEU A 50 7.06 -16.51 -4.37
N ASP A 51 6.91 -16.08 -5.63
CA ASP A 51 6.50 -14.71 -5.97
C ASP A 51 5.05 -14.42 -5.54
N VAL A 52 4.13 -15.39 -5.72
CA VAL A 52 2.72 -15.29 -5.30
C VAL A 52 2.61 -15.38 -3.77
N ALA A 53 3.48 -16.15 -3.12
CA ALA A 53 3.46 -16.33 -1.67
C ALA A 53 3.66 -15.02 -0.91
N THR A 54 4.44 -14.08 -1.45
CA THR A 54 4.76 -12.82 -0.78
C THR A 54 3.51 -11.94 -0.56
N GLU A 55 2.66 -11.81 -1.58
CA GLU A 55 1.43 -11.02 -1.48
C GLU A 55 0.41 -11.66 -0.53
N PHE A 56 0.28 -12.99 -0.57
CA PHE A 56 -0.59 -13.72 0.34
C PHE A 56 -0.09 -13.67 1.78
N LEU A 57 1.21 -13.74 2.01
CA LEU A 57 1.81 -13.63 3.35
C LEU A 57 1.63 -12.23 3.94
N LEU A 58 1.77 -11.18 3.14
CA LEU A 58 1.51 -9.81 3.58
C LEU A 58 0.07 -9.67 4.09
N ILE A 59 -0.90 -10.12 3.28
CA ILE A 59 -2.32 -10.06 3.66
C ILE A 59 -2.61 -10.98 4.86
N ALA A 60 -2.00 -12.16 4.93
CA ALA A 60 -2.11 -13.04 6.11
C ALA A 60 -1.60 -12.35 7.38
N ALA A 61 -0.45 -11.68 7.32
CA ALA A 61 0.12 -10.95 8.45
C ALA A 61 -0.80 -9.82 8.90
N THR A 62 -1.29 -8.99 7.96
CA THR A 62 -2.24 -7.92 8.27
C THR A 62 -3.53 -8.46 8.91
N LEU A 63 -4.07 -9.57 8.40
CA LEU A 63 -5.28 -10.20 8.94
C LEU A 63 -5.06 -10.79 10.33
N VAL A 64 -3.88 -11.34 10.60
CA VAL A 64 -3.51 -11.86 11.92
C VAL A 64 -3.31 -10.72 12.92
N ASP A 65 -2.66 -9.62 12.54
CA ASP A 65 -2.54 -8.41 13.37
C ASP A 65 -3.93 -7.87 13.74
N MET A 66 -4.80 -7.67 12.76
CA MET A 66 -6.19 -7.24 13.00
C MET A 66 -6.96 -8.21 13.92
N LYS A 67 -6.73 -9.52 13.81
CA LYS A 67 -7.33 -10.53 14.70
C LYS A 67 -6.74 -10.46 16.11
N ALA A 68 -5.42 -10.26 16.24
CA ALA A 68 -4.74 -10.17 17.52
C ALA A 68 -5.21 -8.93 18.31
N ARG A 69 -5.22 -7.75 17.69
CA ARG A 69 -5.71 -6.52 18.33
C ARG A 69 -7.15 -6.62 18.80
N ARG A 70 -8.01 -7.30 18.03
CA ARG A 70 -9.41 -7.53 18.40
C ARG A 70 -9.61 -8.52 19.55
N LEU A 71 -8.70 -9.47 19.72
CA LEU A 71 -8.80 -10.52 20.76
C LEU A 71 -8.06 -10.15 22.05
N LEU A 72 -7.12 -9.21 21.99
CA LEU A 72 -6.45 -8.71 23.18
C LEU A 72 -7.46 -7.89 24.01
N PRO A 73 -7.57 -8.17 25.32
CA PRO A 73 -8.37 -7.33 26.19
C PRO A 73 -7.72 -5.94 26.22
N GLY A 74 -8.47 -4.92 25.79
CA GLY A 74 -8.11 -3.54 26.06
C GLY A 74 -7.88 -3.38 27.57
N SER A 75 -6.99 -2.47 27.94
CA SER A 75 -6.89 -1.98 29.32
C SER A 75 -8.32 -1.78 29.86
N GLU A 76 -8.64 -2.24 31.08
CA GLU A 76 -10.03 -2.32 31.60
C GLU A 76 -10.80 -0.97 31.65
N ASP A 77 -10.22 0.13 31.20
CA ASP A 77 -10.90 1.37 30.90
C ASP A 77 -11.14 1.47 29.38
N GLY A 78 -12.40 1.39 28.97
CA GLY A 78 -12.83 1.45 27.56
C GLY A 78 -12.34 2.71 26.86
N ASP A 79 -11.15 2.62 26.25
CA ASP A 79 -10.61 3.65 25.39
C ASP A 79 -11.35 3.57 24.06
N LEU A 80 -12.44 4.34 23.97
CA LEU A 80 -13.31 4.39 22.79
C LEU A 80 -12.49 4.65 21.52
N ASP A 81 -11.38 5.37 21.63
CA ASP A 81 -10.48 5.68 20.53
C ASP A 81 -9.80 4.42 19.94
N GLU A 82 -9.42 3.42 20.76
CA GLU A 82 -8.89 2.13 20.28
C GLU A 82 -9.98 1.30 19.58
N GLU A 83 -11.21 1.32 20.11
CA GLU A 83 -12.34 0.64 19.47
C GLU A 83 -12.71 1.31 18.12
N PHE A 84 -12.71 2.65 18.05
CA PHE A 84 -12.93 3.38 16.81
C PHE A 84 -11.83 3.11 15.76
N ALA A 85 -10.57 3.03 16.16
CA ALA A 85 -9.46 2.71 15.26
C ALA A 85 -9.61 1.31 14.63
N LEU A 86 -9.98 0.30 15.43
CA LEU A 86 -10.24 -1.06 14.94
C LEU A 86 -11.41 -1.13 13.95
N TRP A 87 -12.44 -0.30 14.16
CA TRP A 87 -13.57 -0.20 13.24
C TRP A 87 -13.16 0.49 11.93
N GLU A 88 -12.32 1.53 12.00
CA GLU A 88 -11.80 2.25 10.82
C GLU A 88 -10.92 1.35 9.95
N GLU A 89 -10.04 0.54 10.55
CA GLU A 89 -9.21 -0.43 9.81
C GLU A 89 -10.05 -1.49 9.08
N ARG A 90 -11.12 -1.99 9.72
CA ARG A 90 -12.07 -2.93 9.08
C ARG A 90 -12.75 -2.28 7.88
N ASP A 91 -13.26 -1.06 8.05
CA ASP A 91 -14.01 -0.37 7.01
C ASP A 91 -13.09 0.00 5.83
N GLN A 92 -11.81 0.30 6.09
CA GLN A 92 -10.81 0.51 5.06
C GLN A 92 -10.51 -0.77 4.25
N LEU A 93 -10.37 -1.93 4.91
CA LEU A 93 -10.19 -3.21 4.24
C LEU A 93 -11.41 -3.52 3.35
N LEU A 94 -12.61 -3.31 3.88
CA LEU A 94 -13.87 -3.52 3.17
C LEU A 94 -13.98 -2.62 1.93
N ALA A 95 -13.62 -1.34 2.06
CA ALA A 95 -13.63 -0.39 0.97
C ALA A 95 -12.68 -0.81 -0.17
N ARG A 96 -11.46 -1.25 0.17
CA ARG A 96 -10.50 -1.78 -0.83
C ARG A 96 -11.00 -3.03 -1.53
N LEU A 97 -11.63 -3.95 -0.79
CA LEU A 97 -12.24 -5.15 -1.36
C LEU A 97 -13.37 -4.82 -2.33
N LEU A 98 -14.21 -3.84 -1.98
CA LEU A 98 -15.31 -3.39 -2.82
C LEU A 98 -14.79 -2.68 -4.09
N GLU A 99 -13.76 -1.86 -3.96
CA GLU A 99 -13.09 -1.23 -5.10
C GLU A 99 -12.52 -2.31 -6.05
N CYS A 100 -11.78 -3.28 -5.51
CA CYS A 100 -11.25 -4.40 -6.30
C CYS A 100 -12.36 -5.17 -7.04
N LYS A 101 -13.48 -5.45 -6.37
CA LYS A 101 -14.66 -6.07 -6.99
C LYS A 101 -15.20 -5.25 -8.16
N THR A 102 -15.37 -3.94 -7.98
CA THR A 102 -15.91 -3.08 -9.07
C THR A 102 -15.02 -3.08 -10.30
N PHE A 103 -13.70 -3.03 -10.13
CA PHE A 103 -12.76 -3.13 -11.24
C PHE A 103 -12.74 -4.52 -11.87
N LYS A 104 -12.87 -5.59 -11.07
CA LYS A 104 -12.98 -6.96 -11.58
C LYS A 104 -14.23 -7.12 -12.46
N ASP A 105 -15.37 -6.62 -11.99
CA ASP A 105 -16.64 -6.67 -12.75
C ASP A 105 -16.54 -5.83 -14.03
N ALA A 106 -15.92 -4.65 -13.97
CA ALA A 106 -15.67 -3.81 -15.14
C ALA A 106 -14.75 -4.50 -16.16
N ALA A 107 -13.71 -5.20 -15.70
CA ALA A 107 -12.80 -5.95 -16.57
C ALA A 107 -13.55 -7.07 -17.33
N VAL A 108 -14.49 -7.77 -16.68
CA VAL A 108 -15.34 -8.78 -17.34
C VAL A 108 -16.16 -8.16 -18.47
N VAL A 109 -16.80 -7.01 -18.22
CA VAL A 109 -17.60 -6.29 -19.23
C VAL A 109 -16.71 -5.85 -20.40
N LEU A 110 -15.55 -5.26 -20.11
CA LEU A 110 -14.60 -4.83 -21.14
C LEU A 110 -14.06 -6.00 -21.96
N ASN A 111 -13.82 -7.14 -21.34
CA ASN A 111 -13.38 -8.34 -22.04
C ASN A 111 -14.46 -8.84 -23.01
N HIS A 112 -15.73 -8.84 -22.58
CA HIS A 112 -16.83 -9.19 -23.47
C HIS A 112 -16.97 -8.20 -24.65
N MET A 113 -16.83 -6.90 -24.40
CA MET A 113 -16.81 -5.89 -25.45
C MET A 113 -15.64 -6.10 -26.42
N HIS A 114 -14.47 -6.45 -25.90
CA HIS A 114 -13.29 -6.77 -26.71
C HIS A 114 -13.54 -7.99 -27.60
N ASP A 115 -14.08 -9.07 -27.05
CA ASP A 115 -14.39 -10.29 -27.81
C ASP A 115 -15.35 -10.00 -28.97
N LEU A 116 -16.43 -9.24 -28.70
CA LEU A 116 -17.37 -8.81 -29.74
C LEU A 116 -16.66 -7.97 -30.82
N ALA A 117 -15.85 -6.99 -30.41
CA ALA A 117 -15.13 -6.13 -31.34
C ALA A 117 -14.04 -6.87 -32.14
N SER A 118 -13.42 -7.91 -31.56
CA SER A 118 -12.34 -8.69 -32.18
C SER A 118 -12.82 -9.47 -33.42
N SER A 119 -14.11 -9.77 -33.49
CA SER A 119 -14.74 -10.40 -34.65
C SER A 119 -14.98 -9.42 -35.82
N GLY A 120 -14.81 -8.11 -35.58
CA GLY A 120 -14.96 -7.06 -36.59
C GLY A 120 -13.66 -6.78 -37.33
N TYR A 121 -13.71 -6.82 -38.66
CA TYR A 121 -12.60 -6.38 -39.51
C TYR A 121 -12.85 -4.96 -40.00
N PRO A 122 -11.88 -4.02 -39.83
CA PRO A 122 -12.04 -2.68 -40.35
C PRO A 122 -12.08 -2.71 -41.88
N ARG A 123 -13.00 -1.94 -42.46
CA ARG A 123 -13.01 -1.72 -43.91
C ARG A 123 -11.91 -0.71 -44.25
N LEU A 124 -10.82 -1.19 -44.86
CA LEU A 124 -9.69 -0.34 -45.27
C LEU A 124 -9.94 0.37 -46.62
N ALA A 125 -10.93 -0.09 -47.38
CA ALA A 125 -11.30 0.52 -48.66
C ALA A 125 -12.47 1.48 -48.49
N GLY A 126 -12.31 2.70 -49.02
CA GLY A 126 -13.40 3.67 -49.16
C GLY A 126 -14.49 3.22 -50.14
N PRO A 127 -15.54 4.03 -50.35
CA PRO A 127 -16.52 3.79 -51.40
C PRO A 127 -15.85 3.72 -52.77
N ASP A 128 -16.35 2.84 -53.65
CA ASP A 128 -15.93 2.74 -55.06
C ASP A 128 -16.12 4.10 -55.74
N GLU A 129 -15.22 4.49 -56.65
CA GLU A 129 -15.23 5.79 -57.35
C GLU A 129 -16.60 6.10 -57.97
N ARG A 130 -17.34 5.08 -58.40
CA ARG A 130 -18.68 5.20 -58.99
C ARG A 130 -19.77 5.60 -58.00
N PHE A 131 -19.52 5.52 -56.70
CA PHE A 131 -20.48 5.81 -55.63
C PHE A 131 -20.01 6.92 -54.69
N ILE A 132 -18.89 7.60 -54.98
CA ILE A 132 -18.38 8.71 -54.16
C ILE A 132 -19.43 9.82 -54.03
N ASP A 133 -20.12 10.15 -55.13
CA ASP A 133 -21.14 11.21 -55.15
C ASP A 133 -22.44 10.85 -54.41
N LEU A 134 -22.65 9.56 -54.07
CA LEU A 134 -23.78 9.10 -53.25
C LEU A 134 -23.44 9.04 -51.76
N ALA A 135 -22.16 9.17 -51.39
CA ALA A 135 -21.78 9.16 -49.99
C ALA A 135 -22.26 10.45 -49.31
N PRO A 136 -22.79 10.37 -48.07
CA PRO A 136 -23.05 11.57 -47.30
C PRO A 136 -21.75 12.35 -47.13
N ASP A 137 -21.83 13.68 -47.21
CA ASP A 137 -20.66 14.54 -47.08
C ASP A 137 -20.04 14.35 -45.69
N SER A 138 -18.89 13.64 -45.68
CA SER A 138 -18.13 13.30 -44.47
C SER A 138 -17.50 14.52 -43.79
N LEU A 139 -17.48 15.67 -44.47
CA LEU A 139 -16.93 16.93 -43.98
C LEU A 139 -18.01 17.90 -43.46
N VAL A 140 -19.29 17.50 -43.48
CA VAL A 140 -20.37 18.32 -42.91
C VAL A 140 -20.08 18.64 -41.45
N GLY A 141 -20.02 19.93 -41.12
CA GLY A 141 -19.74 20.40 -39.76
C GLY A 141 -18.27 20.27 -39.32
N VAL A 142 -17.36 20.02 -40.27
CA VAL A 142 -15.91 20.13 -40.03
C VAL A 142 -15.51 21.60 -40.14
N THR A 143 -14.94 22.13 -39.06
CA THR A 143 -14.37 23.47 -39.03
C THR A 143 -12.85 23.40 -39.15
N PRO A 144 -12.18 24.50 -39.59
CA PRO A 144 -10.72 24.57 -39.58
C PRO A 144 -10.10 24.26 -38.22
N MET A 145 -10.80 24.64 -37.13
CA MET A 145 -10.40 24.33 -35.76
C MET A 145 -10.38 22.82 -35.48
N ARG A 146 -11.43 22.09 -35.91
CA ARG A 146 -11.50 20.63 -35.77
C ARG A 146 -10.41 19.92 -36.58
N LEU A 147 -10.10 20.45 -37.76
CA LEU A 147 -9.02 19.93 -38.61
C LEU A 147 -7.65 20.12 -37.93
N ARG A 148 -7.39 21.32 -37.38
CA ARG A 148 -6.20 21.59 -36.57
C ARG A 148 -6.09 20.63 -35.40
N ASP A 149 -7.16 20.44 -34.64
CA ASP A 149 -7.16 19.58 -33.46
C ASP A 149 -6.93 18.11 -33.82
N ALA A 150 -7.49 17.64 -34.94
CA ALA A 150 -7.24 16.31 -35.48
C ALA A 150 -5.77 16.13 -35.91
N TYR A 151 -5.19 17.12 -36.59
CA TYR A 151 -3.78 17.12 -36.98
C TYR A 151 -2.86 17.06 -35.77
N ILE A 152 -3.12 17.87 -34.74
CA ILE A 152 -2.36 17.85 -33.50
C ILE A 152 -2.46 16.47 -32.83
N ARG A 153 -3.65 15.87 -32.72
CA ARG A 153 -3.80 14.53 -32.15
C ARG A 153 -3.09 13.43 -32.95
N ALA A 154 -3.11 13.52 -34.28
CA ALA A 154 -2.50 12.52 -35.14
C ALA A 154 -0.96 12.62 -35.18
N THR A 155 -0.41 13.83 -35.04
CA THR A 155 1.04 14.09 -35.04
C THR A 155 1.66 14.17 -33.64
N ALA A 156 0.84 14.24 -32.60
CA ALA A 156 1.30 14.15 -31.22
C ALA A 156 2.05 12.82 -31.02
N PRO A 157 3.24 12.85 -30.39
CA PRO A 157 3.92 11.63 -29.98
C PRO A 157 2.95 10.80 -29.13
N LYS A 158 2.72 9.54 -29.51
CA LYS A 158 1.92 8.65 -28.67
C LYS A 158 2.66 8.51 -27.33
N PRO A 159 2.05 8.91 -26.20
CA PRO A 159 2.69 8.75 -24.91
C PRO A 159 2.95 7.25 -24.73
N ILE A 160 4.20 6.93 -24.39
CA ILE A 160 4.55 5.58 -23.96
C ILE A 160 3.76 5.38 -22.66
N PRO A 161 2.93 4.33 -22.53
CA PRO A 161 2.19 4.08 -21.30
C PRO A 161 3.21 3.77 -20.18
N THR A 162 3.58 4.79 -19.43
CA THR A 162 4.33 4.65 -18.18
C THR A 162 3.32 4.44 -17.08
N ILE A 163 3.37 3.26 -16.46
CA ILE A 163 2.65 3.01 -15.21
C ILE A 163 3.32 3.90 -14.17
N ASP A 164 2.61 4.94 -13.76
CA ASP A 164 3.07 5.85 -12.73
C ASP A 164 3.02 5.11 -11.39
N LEU A 165 4.17 4.71 -10.85
CA LEU A 165 4.26 4.03 -9.55
C LEU A 165 4.23 5.00 -8.36
N PHE A 166 4.05 6.33 -8.53
CA PHE A 166 4.12 7.30 -7.43
C PHE A 166 3.04 7.11 -6.33
N HIS A 167 1.94 6.41 -6.63
CA HIS A 167 0.96 5.96 -5.63
C HIS A 167 1.41 4.77 -4.75
N VAL A 168 2.54 4.12 -5.09
CA VAL A 168 3.27 3.27 -4.15
C VAL A 168 4.13 4.24 -3.36
N ALA A 169 3.64 4.69 -2.20
CA ALA A 169 4.46 5.47 -1.29
C ALA A 169 5.70 4.63 -0.94
N PRO A 170 6.91 4.97 -1.43
CA PRO A 170 8.07 4.29 -0.90
C PRO A 170 8.15 4.65 0.58
N ILE A 171 8.41 3.67 1.43
CA ILE A 171 8.76 3.92 2.83
C ILE A 171 10.05 4.73 2.78
N ARG A 172 9.95 6.07 2.83
CA ARG A 172 11.12 6.95 2.59
C ARG A 172 12.05 7.06 3.80
N ALA A 173 11.61 6.62 4.96
CA ALA A 173 12.42 6.61 6.17
C ALA A 173 11.83 5.59 7.15
N SER A 174 12.62 4.57 7.51
CA SER A 174 12.27 3.60 8.54
C SER A 174 12.80 4.08 9.90
N VAL A 175 11.97 3.96 10.94
CA VAL A 175 12.41 4.21 12.32
C VAL A 175 13.50 3.22 12.72
N VAL A 176 13.42 1.98 12.25
CA VAL A 176 14.40 0.92 12.53
C VAL A 176 15.79 1.29 12.02
N GLU A 177 15.87 1.76 10.78
CA GLU A 177 17.15 2.22 10.19
C GLU A 177 17.71 3.42 10.95
N ALA A 178 16.86 4.38 11.32
CA ALA A 178 17.28 5.54 12.10
C ALA A 178 17.76 5.17 13.52
N VAL A 179 17.16 4.16 14.16
CA VAL A 179 17.63 3.63 15.45
C VAL A 179 19.01 2.97 15.28
N ALA A 180 19.20 2.14 14.25
CA ALA A 180 20.47 1.48 13.99
C ALA A 180 21.60 2.49 13.74
N GLU A 181 21.36 3.52 12.91
CA GLU A 181 22.32 4.59 12.69
C GLU A 181 22.67 5.35 13.98
N LEU A 182 21.67 5.63 14.82
CA LEU A 182 21.89 6.32 16.09
C LEU A 182 22.71 5.47 17.07
N MET A 183 22.50 4.15 17.10
CA MET A 183 23.31 3.22 17.90
C MET A 183 24.77 3.19 17.47
N ASP A 184 25.07 3.38 16.18
CA ASP A 184 26.46 3.43 15.68
C ASP A 184 27.14 4.78 15.96
N ASP A 185 26.39 5.88 15.88
CA ASP A 185 26.94 7.24 15.95
C ASP A 185 27.01 7.79 17.38
N LEU A 186 25.97 7.60 18.21
CA LEU A 186 25.89 8.17 19.56
C LEU A 186 27.03 7.75 20.50
N PRO A 187 27.52 6.49 20.49
CA PRO A 187 28.65 6.10 21.33
C PRO A 187 29.93 6.89 21.03
N ARG A 188 30.10 7.34 19.78
CA ARG A 188 31.29 8.11 19.34
C ARG A 188 31.19 9.59 19.69
N ILE A 189 29.98 10.14 19.66
CA ILE A 189 29.70 11.56 19.88
C ILE A 189 29.53 11.86 21.39
N GLY A 190 28.98 10.91 22.15
CA GLY A 190 28.69 11.04 23.57
C GLY A 190 27.46 11.90 23.82
N ARG A 191 27.62 13.22 23.87
CA ARG A 191 26.56 14.18 24.21
C ARG A 191 26.28 15.13 23.05
N ILE A 192 25.02 15.16 22.60
CA ILE A 192 24.57 15.98 21.46
C ILE A 192 23.19 16.60 21.72
N THR A 193 22.89 17.73 21.07
CA THR A 193 21.52 18.28 21.10
C THR A 193 20.69 17.73 19.95
N PHE A 194 19.39 17.56 20.15
CA PHE A 194 18.49 17.10 19.07
C PHE A 194 18.51 18.04 17.84
N ARG A 195 18.76 19.33 18.07
CA ARG A 195 18.89 20.33 17.00
C ARG A 195 20.12 20.06 16.12
N ASP A 196 21.24 19.71 16.73
CA ASP A 196 22.48 19.41 15.99
C ASP A 196 22.38 18.05 15.30
N LEU A 197 21.73 17.07 15.95
CA LEU A 197 21.45 15.74 15.40
C LEU A 197 20.60 15.79 14.12
N THR A 198 19.73 16.80 14.01
CA THR A 198 18.81 16.95 12.86
C THR A 198 19.24 18.03 11.87
N ALA A 199 20.39 18.67 12.07
CA ALA A 199 20.84 19.81 11.28
C ALA A 199 21.11 19.49 9.79
N ALA A 200 21.39 18.23 9.47
CA ALA A 200 21.64 17.77 8.10
C ALA A 200 20.37 17.45 7.30
N PHE A 201 19.22 17.25 7.98
CA PHE A 201 17.98 16.84 7.33
C PHE A 201 17.20 18.06 6.83
N VAL A 202 16.62 17.92 5.63
CA VAL A 202 15.78 18.98 5.01
C VAL A 202 14.30 18.59 5.05
N ASP A 203 13.99 17.29 5.03
CA ASP A 203 12.62 16.79 5.07
C ASP A 203 12.09 16.74 6.52
N LYS A 204 10.84 17.16 6.71
CA LYS A 204 10.14 17.06 8.00
C LYS A 204 9.94 15.60 8.40
N LEU A 205 9.71 14.69 7.45
CA LEU A 205 9.52 13.28 7.76
C LEU A 205 10.79 12.66 8.35
N GLU A 206 11.97 12.97 7.81
CA GLU A 206 13.26 12.51 8.36
C GLU A 206 13.48 13.02 9.79
N ILE A 207 13.13 14.28 10.07
CA ILE A 207 13.22 14.86 11.42
C ILE A 207 12.29 14.13 12.40
N VAL A 208 11.06 13.83 11.98
CA VAL A 208 10.08 13.09 12.79
C VAL A 208 10.56 11.66 13.05
N VAL A 209 11.07 10.98 12.03
CA VAL A 209 11.63 9.62 12.18
C VAL A 209 12.82 9.62 13.13
N ARG A 210 13.73 10.61 13.03
CA ARG A 210 14.86 10.75 13.97
C ARG A 210 14.39 11.02 15.40
N PHE A 211 13.32 11.79 15.57
CA PHE A 211 12.72 12.03 16.89
C PHE A 211 12.14 10.76 17.50
N LEU A 212 11.38 9.98 16.71
CA LEU A 212 10.83 8.70 17.13
C LEU A 212 11.94 7.70 17.50
N ALA A 213 13.01 7.64 16.71
CA ALA A 213 14.15 6.79 16.99
C ALA A 213 14.85 7.15 18.33
N VAL A 214 14.96 8.45 18.65
CA VAL A 214 15.46 8.91 19.95
C VAL A 214 14.52 8.50 21.08
N LEU A 215 13.20 8.64 20.93
CA LEU A 215 12.25 8.20 21.96
C LEU A 215 12.30 6.69 22.18
N GLU A 216 12.51 5.92 21.11
CA GLU A 216 12.65 4.47 21.19
C GLU A 216 13.93 4.05 21.94
N LEU A 217 15.08 4.67 21.64
CA LEU A 217 16.32 4.43 22.38
C LEU A 217 16.21 4.81 23.87
N PHE A 218 15.47 5.88 24.18
CA PHE A 218 15.22 6.27 25.57
C PHE A 218 14.32 5.26 26.28
N LYS A 219 13.28 4.77 25.60
CA LYS A 219 12.40 3.71 26.11
C LYS A 219 13.16 2.42 26.40
N GLN A 220 14.18 2.11 25.60
CA GLN A 220 15.09 0.96 25.78
C GLN A 220 16.17 1.21 26.84
N GLY A 221 16.30 2.44 27.37
CA GLY A 221 17.28 2.79 28.40
C GLY A 221 18.72 2.91 27.91
N LEU A 222 18.94 3.00 26.59
CA LEU A 222 20.27 3.13 25.97
C LEU A 222 20.79 4.58 25.96
N ILE A 223 19.88 5.54 26.06
CA ILE A 223 20.20 6.97 26.13
C ILE A 223 19.43 7.63 27.28
N ASP A 224 19.99 8.74 27.76
CA ASP A 224 19.30 9.66 28.65
C ASP A 224 18.95 10.97 27.92
N ILE A 225 17.81 11.56 28.28
CA ILE A 225 17.28 12.76 27.66
C ILE A 225 17.01 13.80 28.73
N THR A 226 17.64 14.97 28.58
CA THR A 226 17.40 16.12 29.47
C THR A 226 16.75 17.28 28.70
N GLN A 227 15.62 17.77 29.21
CA GLN A 227 14.96 18.99 28.74
C GLN A 227 14.56 19.87 29.93
N ILE A 228 15.13 21.08 30.01
CA ILE A 228 15.02 21.96 31.19
C ILE A 228 13.68 22.74 31.22
N SER A 229 13.14 23.06 30.05
CA SER A 229 11.88 23.81 29.90
C SER A 229 11.06 23.25 28.75
N ASN A 230 9.73 23.40 28.79
CA ASN A 230 8.86 23.02 27.67
C ASN A 230 9.34 23.72 26.38
N PHE A 231 9.46 22.96 25.29
CA PHE A 231 10.01 23.43 24.01
C PHE A 231 11.45 23.97 24.07
N GLY A 232 12.17 23.68 25.16
CA GLY A 232 13.59 23.98 25.32
C GLY A 232 14.48 22.98 24.57
N SER A 233 15.78 23.23 24.57
CA SER A 233 16.77 22.35 23.95
C SER A 233 16.75 20.95 24.56
N ILE A 234 16.55 19.94 23.73
CA ILE A 234 16.62 18.53 24.11
C ILE A 234 18.09 18.10 23.99
N THR A 235 18.67 17.67 25.11
CA THR A 235 20.04 17.14 25.15
C THR A 235 19.97 15.63 25.31
N ILE A 236 20.73 14.93 24.47
CA ILE A 236 20.79 13.47 24.39
C ILE A 236 22.19 13.04 24.83
N GLU A 237 22.26 12.07 25.74
CA GLU A 237 23.50 11.52 26.26
C GLU A 237 23.46 9.99 26.19
N TRP A 238 24.51 9.37 25.64
CA TRP A 238 24.62 7.93 25.56
C TRP A 238 24.95 7.32 26.93
N THR A 239 24.11 6.40 27.41
CA THR A 239 24.25 5.74 28.73
C THR A 239 24.43 4.23 28.63
N GLY A 240 24.25 3.65 27.44
CA GLY A 240 24.62 2.26 27.15
C GLY A 240 26.12 2.04 27.39
N GLY A 241 26.50 1.09 28.23
CA GLY A 241 27.91 0.71 28.35
C GLY A 241 28.46 0.16 27.03
N ASP A 242 29.76 -0.17 27.01
CA ASP A 242 30.48 -0.83 25.91
C ASP A 242 29.95 -2.26 25.57
N SER A 243 28.74 -2.58 26.03
CA SER A 243 28.09 -3.89 26.01
C SER A 243 26.66 -3.83 25.44
N ALA A 244 26.38 -2.94 24.48
CA ALA A 244 25.21 -3.07 23.63
C ALA A 244 25.55 -4.10 22.53
N ASP A 245 25.57 -5.38 22.91
CA ASP A 245 25.66 -6.47 21.95
C ASP A 245 24.44 -6.40 21.01
N ALA A 246 24.61 -6.87 19.78
CA ALA A 246 23.61 -6.97 18.71
C ALA A 246 22.32 -7.75 19.08
N ALA A 247 22.16 -8.15 20.34
CA ALA A 247 20.98 -8.79 20.91
C ALA A 247 19.81 -7.82 21.18
N ASP A 248 20.06 -6.53 21.45
CA ASP A 248 18.98 -5.55 21.72
C ASP A 248 18.32 -5.02 20.43
N LEU A 249 19.02 -5.12 19.28
CA LEU A 249 18.42 -4.91 17.95
C LEU A 249 17.27 -5.91 17.67
N ALA A 250 17.27 -7.08 18.32
CA ALA A 250 16.19 -8.07 18.19
C ALA A 250 14.89 -7.66 18.92
N LEU A 251 14.93 -6.68 19.83
CA LEU A 251 13.73 -6.11 20.45
C LEU A 251 13.05 -5.06 19.56
N VAL A 252 13.77 -4.49 18.59
CA VAL A 252 13.20 -3.63 17.54
C VAL A 252 12.40 -4.49 16.54
N ASP A 253 12.82 -5.73 16.32
CA ASP A 253 12.10 -6.75 15.52
C ASP A 253 10.75 -7.19 16.16
N MET A 254 10.50 -6.80 17.42
CA MET A 254 9.26 -7.11 18.14
C MET A 254 8.24 -5.95 18.15
N TYR A 255 8.59 -4.80 17.57
CA TYR A 255 7.72 -3.60 17.54
C TYR A 255 7.16 -3.26 16.14
N GLU A 256 7.49 -4.03 15.11
CA GLU A 256 6.69 -4.13 13.89
C GLU A 256 6.07 -5.52 13.81
N GLY A 257 5.03 -5.70 14.62
CA GLY A 257 4.04 -6.78 14.50
C GLY A 257 2.65 -6.16 14.49
#